data_AF-A0A8J3CUQ9-F1
#
_entry.id   AF-A0A8J3CUQ9-F1
#
_cell.length_a   1.000
_cell.length_b   1.000
_cell.length_c   1.000
_cell.angle_alpha   90.00
_cell.angle_beta   90.00
_cell.angle_gamma   90.00
#
_symmetry.space_group_name_H-M   'P 1'
#
loop_
_entity.id
_entity.type
_entity.pdbx_description
1 polymer ?
#
loop_
_entity_poly.entity_id
_entity_poly.type
_entity_poly.pdbx_seq_one_letter_code
_entity_poly.pdbx_strand_id
1 'polypeptide(L)'
;MKKQFTHVFFIIIFTLTIACSSEKNEGDNSEIYTEANVYHQSSLDAREEIMEIEKLLKEREIDFSELKEELKIWDKEIIEVPGFEHSHDDEFQRKYHVHNRMKPFSAEEHLEYQKVMNAEIKTLLDSFKLLTVEKIMDEDEG
;
A
#
# COMPACT_ATOMS: atom_id res chain seq x y z
N MET A 1 -36.79 64.34 -17.95
CA MET A 1 -35.99 63.23 -18.52
C MET A 1 -36.41 61.94 -17.83
N LYS A 2 -36.87 60.94 -18.59
CA LYS A 2 -37.34 59.63 -18.11
C LYS A 2 -36.15 58.69 -17.93
N LYS A 3 -36.02 58.02 -16.77
CA LYS A 3 -35.46 56.65 -16.59
C LYS A 3 -36.11 56.08 -15.31
N GLN A 4 -37.03 55.11 -15.38
CA GLN A 4 -36.82 53.65 -15.55
C GLN A 4 -35.98 53.11 -14.38
N PHE A 5 -36.29 52.03 -13.66
CA PHE A 5 -37.35 51.02 -13.69
C PHE A 5 -37.34 50.33 -12.31
N THR A 6 -38.36 49.52 -12.09
CA THR A 6 -38.82 48.81 -10.90
C THR A 6 -37.80 47.86 -10.23
N HIS A 7 -38.06 47.58 -8.95
CA HIS A 7 -37.37 46.64 -8.06
C HIS A 7 -37.10 45.25 -8.66
N VAL A 8 -35.89 44.71 -8.46
CA VAL A 8 -35.67 43.26 -8.32
C VAL A 8 -34.69 43.02 -7.18
N PHE A 9 -35.23 42.42 -6.14
CA PHE A 9 -34.59 41.73 -5.04
C PHE A 9 -33.69 40.62 -5.61
N PHE A 10 -32.39 40.56 -5.27
CA PHE A 10 -31.69 39.28 -5.22
C PHE A 10 -30.58 39.34 -4.16
N ILE A 11 -30.91 38.74 -3.02
CA ILE A 11 -30.00 38.33 -1.96
C ILE A 11 -28.98 37.36 -2.58
N ILE A 12 -27.69 37.67 -2.46
CA ILE A 12 -26.63 36.65 -2.54
C ILE A 12 -25.82 36.74 -1.25
N ILE A 13 -26.32 35.98 -0.27
CA ILE A 13 -25.52 35.33 0.77
C ILE A 13 -24.76 34.21 0.05
N PHE A 14 -23.43 34.19 0.09
CA PHE A 14 -22.69 33.00 0.50
C PHE A 14 -21.18 33.29 0.61
N THR A 15 -20.72 33.22 1.85
CA THR A 15 -19.46 32.59 2.30
C THR A 15 -18.13 33.12 1.77
N LEU A 16 -17.47 33.90 2.63
CA LEU A 16 -16.21 33.52 3.27
C LEU A 16 -15.52 32.33 2.60
N THR A 17 -14.80 32.57 1.52
CA THR A 17 -13.67 31.71 1.17
C THR A 17 -12.57 32.06 2.16
N ILE A 18 -12.62 31.43 3.33
CA ILE A 18 -11.40 31.08 4.05
C ILE A 18 -10.62 30.25 3.02
N ALA A 19 -9.71 30.91 2.32
CA ALA A 19 -8.61 30.24 1.68
C ALA A 19 -7.84 29.60 2.83
N CYS A 20 -8.23 28.39 3.20
CA CYS A 20 -7.28 27.41 3.67
C CYS A 20 -6.28 27.29 2.51
N SER A 21 -5.26 28.14 2.56
CA SER A 21 -3.93 27.76 2.14
C SER A 21 -3.73 26.40 2.76
N SER A 22 -3.93 25.35 1.95
CA SER A 22 -3.27 24.09 2.18
C SER A 22 -1.78 24.45 2.12
N GLU A 23 -1.25 24.89 3.25
CA GLU A 23 0.13 24.60 3.62
C GLU A 23 0.24 23.09 3.47
N LYS A 24 0.60 22.68 2.27
CA LYS A 24 1.44 21.53 2.12
C LYS A 24 2.60 21.79 3.07
N ASN A 25 2.62 21.09 4.19
CA ASN A 25 3.83 20.89 4.96
C ASN A 25 4.80 20.06 4.10
N GLU A 26 5.25 20.64 2.98
CA GLU A 26 6.43 20.25 2.23
C GLU A 26 7.61 20.80 3.05
N GLY A 27 7.98 20.08 4.11
CA GLY A 27 9.06 20.50 4.99
C GLY A 27 9.17 19.64 6.23
N ASP A 28 9.74 18.44 6.09
CA ASP A 28 10.99 18.03 6.76
C ASP A 28 11.28 16.52 6.55
N ASN A 29 10.29 15.73 6.13
CA ASN A 29 10.38 14.26 6.09
C ASN A 29 10.15 13.61 4.71
N SER A 30 10.18 14.37 3.61
CA SER A 30 9.88 13.81 2.29
C SER A 30 10.90 12.77 1.84
N GLU A 31 12.19 12.95 2.19
CA GLU A 31 13.24 11.97 1.85
C GLU A 31 13.05 10.66 2.63
N ILE A 32 12.74 10.74 3.94
CA ILE A 32 12.48 9.57 4.77
C ILE A 32 11.25 8.80 4.28
N TYR A 33 10.17 9.49 3.94
CA TYR A 33 8.99 8.84 3.37
C TYR A 33 9.25 8.30 1.96
N THR A 34 10.08 8.95 1.16
CA THR A 34 10.52 8.41 -0.14
C THR A 34 11.29 7.11 0.06
N GLU A 35 12.22 7.06 1.02
CA GLU A 35 12.95 5.84 1.37
C GLU A 35 12.00 4.76 1.91
N ALA A 36 11.08 5.13 2.80
CA ALA A 36 10.08 4.20 3.33
C ALA A 36 9.22 3.59 2.22
N ASN A 37 8.86 4.39 1.20
CA ASN A 37 8.12 3.91 0.04
C ASN A 37 8.94 2.92 -0.81
N VAL A 38 10.27 3.04 -0.90
CA VAL A 38 11.10 2.03 -1.58
C VAL A 38 10.93 0.65 -0.93
N TYR A 39 10.97 0.57 0.40
CA TYR A 39 10.74 -0.68 1.12
C TYR A 39 9.28 -1.16 0.99
N HIS A 40 8.32 -0.23 1.02
CA HIS A 40 6.91 -0.56 0.82
C HIS A 40 6.68 -1.21 -0.56
N GLN A 41 7.13 -0.57 -1.65
CA GLN A 41 7.01 -1.12 -3.01
C GLN A 41 7.72 -2.48 -3.15
N SER A 42 8.93 -2.62 -2.61
CA SER A 42 9.64 -3.91 -2.59
C SER A 42 8.87 -5.00 -1.84
N SER A 43 8.10 -4.62 -0.81
CA SER A 43 7.28 -5.56 -0.05
C SER A 43 6.06 -6.03 -0.84
N LEU A 44 5.41 -5.10 -1.54
CA LEU A 44 4.30 -5.41 -2.44
C LEU A 44 4.76 -6.30 -3.61
N ASP A 45 5.96 -6.07 -4.17
CA ASP A 45 6.54 -6.93 -5.22
C ASP A 45 6.74 -8.37 -4.70
N ALA A 46 7.33 -8.52 -3.51
CA ALA A 46 7.52 -9.83 -2.88
C ALA A 46 6.17 -10.53 -2.61
N ARG A 47 5.15 -9.77 -2.21
CA ARG A 47 3.81 -10.30 -1.98
C ARG A 47 3.14 -10.81 -3.25
N GLU A 48 3.31 -10.12 -4.38
CA GLU A 48 2.83 -10.60 -5.69
C GLU A 48 3.56 -11.87 -6.13
N GLU A 49 4.87 -11.96 -5.89
CA GLU A 49 5.62 -13.20 -6.14
C GLU A 49 5.07 -14.37 -5.32
N ILE A 50 4.77 -14.15 -4.03
CA ILE A 50 4.09 -15.15 -3.19
C ILE A 50 2.73 -15.56 -3.78
N MET A 51 1.95 -14.65 -4.37
CA MET A 51 0.66 -15.02 -5.00
C MET A 51 0.83 -16.02 -6.13
N GLU A 52 1.87 -15.84 -6.96
CA GLU A 52 2.16 -16.77 -8.05
C GLU A 52 2.68 -18.11 -7.52
N ILE A 53 3.47 -18.11 -6.44
CA ILE A 53 3.88 -19.34 -5.75
C ILE A 53 2.68 -20.06 -5.12
N GLU A 54 1.77 -19.35 -4.44
CA GLU A 54 0.54 -19.93 -3.86
C GLU A 54 -0.28 -20.64 -4.94
N LYS A 55 -0.34 -20.10 -6.16
CA LYS A 55 -1.01 -20.75 -7.29
C LYS A 55 -0.31 -22.06 -7.67
N LEU A 56 1.02 -22.04 -7.81
CA LEU A 56 1.81 -23.23 -8.11
C LEU A 56 1.66 -24.32 -7.03
N LEU A 57 1.73 -23.95 -5.76
CA LEU A 57 1.59 -24.89 -4.64
C LEU A 57 0.19 -25.53 -4.62
N LYS A 58 -0.86 -24.75 -4.90
CA LYS A 58 -2.23 -25.28 -5.05
C LYS A 58 -2.34 -26.27 -6.21
N GLU A 59 -1.78 -25.94 -7.37
CA GLU A 59 -1.78 -26.83 -8.54
C GLU A 59 -1.04 -28.15 -8.28
N ARG A 60 -0.02 -28.13 -7.42
CA ARG A 60 0.76 -29.30 -7.01
C ARG A 60 0.24 -30.00 -5.76
N GLU A 61 -0.91 -29.56 -5.24
CA GLU A 61 -1.52 -30.07 -4.00
C GLU A 61 -0.54 -30.09 -2.79
N ILE A 62 0.37 -29.11 -2.72
CA ILE A 62 1.27 -28.92 -1.59
C ILE A 62 0.53 -28.13 -0.50
N ASP A 63 0.58 -28.61 0.75
CA ASP A 63 0.04 -27.85 1.88
C ASP A 63 1.00 -26.74 2.28
N PHE A 64 0.46 -25.53 2.39
CA PHE A 64 1.15 -24.31 2.86
C PHE A 64 0.27 -23.53 3.85
N SER A 65 -0.67 -24.21 4.51
CA SER A 65 -1.65 -23.60 5.41
C SER A 65 -1.01 -22.78 6.53
N GLU A 66 0.10 -23.24 7.10
CA GLU A 66 0.84 -22.52 8.15
C GLU A 66 1.40 -21.19 7.63
N LEU A 67 2.16 -21.21 6.53
CA LEU A 67 2.69 -19.98 5.90
C LEU A 67 1.58 -19.04 5.45
N LYS A 68 0.43 -19.57 5.05
CA LYS A 68 -0.74 -18.77 4.67
C LYS A 68 -1.32 -17.99 5.84
N GLU A 69 -1.32 -18.55 7.05
CA GLU A 69 -1.78 -17.81 8.24
C GLU A 69 -0.80 -16.70 8.62
N GLU A 70 0.50 -16.94 8.53
CA GLU A 70 1.52 -15.90 8.75
C GLU A 70 1.41 -14.77 7.72
N LEU A 71 1.22 -15.12 6.44
CA LEU A 71 1.00 -14.14 5.38
C LEU A 71 -0.24 -13.27 5.61
N LYS A 72 -1.34 -13.85 6.15
CA LYS A 72 -2.54 -13.09 6.51
C LYS A 72 -2.31 -12.11 7.66
N ILE A 73 -1.41 -12.44 8.59
CA ILE A 73 -1.03 -11.52 9.67
C ILE A 73 -0.28 -10.35 9.06
N TRP A 74 0.71 -10.64 8.22
CA TRP A 74 1.47 -9.63 7.51
C TRP A 74 0.59 -8.71 6.66
N ASP A 75 -0.35 -9.28 5.89
CA ASP A 75 -1.31 -8.55 5.04
C ASP A 75 -2.16 -7.52 5.84
N LYS A 76 -2.41 -7.78 7.14
CA LYS A 76 -3.15 -6.86 8.03
C LYS A 76 -2.29 -5.78 8.65
N GLU A 77 -0.98 -6.03 8.77
CA GLU A 77 -0.07 -5.14 9.45
C GLU A 77 0.62 -4.16 8.49
N ILE A 78 0.82 -4.50 7.21
CA ILE A 78 1.46 -3.57 6.27
C ILE A 78 0.58 -2.32 6.10
N ILE A 79 1.18 -1.13 6.12
CA ILE A 79 0.48 0.17 6.00
C ILE A 79 1.01 0.96 4.80
N GLU A 80 0.16 1.83 4.25
CA GLU A 80 0.56 2.78 3.20
C GLU A 80 1.57 3.81 3.73
N VAL A 81 2.38 4.37 2.83
CA VAL A 81 3.34 5.41 3.16
C VAL A 81 2.73 6.79 2.90
N PRO A 82 2.79 7.73 3.86
CA PRO A 82 2.24 9.07 3.70
C PRO A 82 2.71 9.78 2.42
N GLY A 83 1.77 10.25 1.61
CA GLY A 83 2.03 10.95 0.36
C GLY A 83 2.31 10.05 -0.84
N PHE A 84 2.20 8.72 -0.68
CA PHE A 84 2.35 7.72 -1.75
C PHE A 84 1.13 6.79 -1.85
N GLU A 85 -0.03 7.25 -1.37
CA GLU A 85 -1.27 6.49 -1.42
C GLU A 85 -1.67 6.21 -2.88
N HIS A 86 -2.08 4.98 -3.19
CA HIS A 86 -2.44 4.59 -4.55
C HIS A 86 -3.80 5.18 -4.92
N SER A 87 -3.84 5.95 -6.03
CA SER A 87 -5.10 6.34 -6.66
C SER A 87 -5.63 5.22 -7.54
N HIS A 88 -6.92 4.90 -7.43
CA HIS A 88 -7.58 3.87 -8.24
C HIS A 88 -7.70 4.21 -9.75
N ASP A 89 -7.27 5.40 -10.17
CA ASP A 89 -7.45 5.91 -11.54
C ASP A 89 -6.29 5.58 -12.49
N ASP A 90 -5.21 4.96 -12.00
CA ASP A 90 -4.07 4.61 -12.85
C ASP A 90 -4.28 3.28 -13.58
N GLU A 91 -4.05 3.25 -14.90
CA GLU A 91 -4.24 2.09 -15.80
C GLU A 91 -3.29 0.90 -15.48
N PHE A 92 -2.29 1.12 -14.62
CA PHE A 92 -1.29 0.14 -14.19
C PHE A 92 -1.42 -0.20 -12.70
N GLN A 93 -2.61 -0.64 -12.27
CA GLN A 93 -2.80 -1.13 -10.91
C GLN A 93 -2.06 -2.45 -10.68
N ARG A 94 -1.33 -2.53 -9.56
CA ARG A 94 -0.81 -3.79 -9.02
C ARG A 94 -1.96 -4.74 -8.70
N LYS A 95 -1.74 -6.04 -8.86
CA LYS A 95 -2.74 -7.06 -8.48
C LYS A 95 -2.94 -7.04 -6.97
N TYR A 96 -1.85 -6.88 -6.22
CA TYR A 96 -1.88 -6.71 -4.78
C TYR A 96 -1.72 -5.24 -4.41
N HIS A 97 -2.68 -4.72 -3.65
CA HIS A 97 -2.62 -3.39 -3.04
C HIS A 97 -3.25 -3.47 -1.65
N VAL A 98 -2.83 -2.55 -0.78
CA VAL A 98 -3.26 -2.50 0.61
C VAL A 98 -3.72 -1.09 0.96
N HIS A 99 -4.83 -0.99 1.68
CA HIS A 99 -5.38 0.27 2.18
C HIS A 99 -5.57 0.21 3.70
N ASN A 100 -4.58 -0.35 4.39
CA ASN A 100 -4.62 -0.44 5.84
C ASN A 100 -4.38 0.95 6.43
N ARG A 101 -5.14 1.26 7.49
CA ARG A 101 -5.08 2.58 8.14
C ARG A 101 -3.68 2.86 8.65
N MET A 102 -3.20 4.07 8.36
CA MET A 102 -1.95 4.58 8.86
C MET A 102 -1.90 4.56 10.40
N LYS A 103 -0.76 4.16 10.96
CA LYS A 103 -0.44 4.26 12.39
C LYS A 103 0.15 5.66 12.67
N PRO A 104 -0.06 6.26 13.87
CA PRO A 104 0.44 7.60 14.19
C PRO A 104 1.94 7.59 14.51
N PHE A 105 2.77 7.16 13.56
CA PHE A 105 4.22 7.09 13.65
C PHE A 105 4.89 8.41 13.26
N SER A 106 6.07 8.68 13.83
CA SER A 106 7.02 9.62 13.25
C SER A 106 7.50 9.13 11.88
N ALA A 107 8.17 9.97 11.10
CA ALA A 107 8.69 9.56 9.81
C ALA A 107 9.76 8.45 9.96
N GLU A 108 10.64 8.56 10.96
CA GLU A 108 11.66 7.56 11.27
C GLU A 108 11.03 6.24 11.72
N GLU A 109 10.03 6.30 12.61
CA GLU A 109 9.27 5.12 13.03
C GLU A 109 8.59 4.45 11.82
N HIS A 110 8.09 5.25 10.89
CA HIS A 110 7.47 4.75 9.66
C HIS A 110 8.48 4.08 8.73
N LEU A 111 9.68 4.67 8.56
CA LEU A 111 10.76 4.07 7.77
C LEU A 111 11.20 2.74 8.37
N GLU A 112 11.46 2.70 9.68
CA GLU A 112 11.85 1.47 10.35
C GLU A 112 10.75 0.41 10.30
N TYR A 113 9.48 0.83 10.41
CA TYR A 113 8.36 -0.07 10.21
C TYR A 113 8.36 -0.70 8.81
N GLN A 114 8.54 0.10 7.75
CA GLN A 114 8.57 -0.43 6.38
C GLN A 114 9.77 -1.35 6.14
N LYS A 115 10.93 -1.10 6.78
CA LYS A 115 12.09 -2.02 6.76
C LYS A 115 11.76 -3.36 7.40
N VAL A 116 11.12 -3.36 8.57
CA VAL A 116 10.68 -4.59 9.27
C VAL A 116 9.69 -5.36 8.41
N MET A 117 8.64 -4.70 7.92
CA MET A 117 7.64 -5.35 7.05
C MET A 117 8.30 -5.95 5.80
N ASN A 118 9.29 -5.27 5.21
CA ASN A 118 10.04 -5.78 4.06
C ASN A 118 10.90 -7.00 4.39
N ALA A 119 11.55 -7.03 5.56
CA ALA A 119 12.33 -8.17 6.00
C ALA A 119 11.44 -9.39 6.29
N GLU A 120 10.28 -9.18 6.91
CA GLU A 120 9.31 -10.23 7.20
C GLU A 120 8.76 -10.87 5.92
N ILE A 121 8.29 -10.07 4.96
CA ILE A 121 7.73 -10.63 3.71
C ILE A 121 8.79 -11.34 2.86
N LYS A 122 10.04 -10.89 2.90
CA LYS A 122 11.16 -11.59 2.24
C LYS A 122 11.45 -12.93 2.89
N THR A 123 11.38 -12.98 4.22
CA THR A 123 11.51 -14.25 4.96
C THR A 123 10.39 -15.22 4.60
N LEU A 124 9.14 -14.73 4.56
CA LEU A 124 8.00 -15.52 4.10
C LEU A 124 8.20 -16.00 2.65
N LEU A 125 8.60 -15.10 1.75
CA LEU A 125 8.87 -15.45 0.35
C LEU A 125 9.92 -16.57 0.23
N ASP A 126 10.99 -16.51 1.01
CA ASP A 126 12.01 -17.56 1.02
C ASP A 126 11.43 -18.90 1.54
N SER A 127 10.60 -18.88 2.59
CA SER A 127 9.89 -20.08 3.07
C SER A 127 8.95 -20.66 2.00
N PHE A 128 8.21 -19.82 1.28
CA PHE A 128 7.37 -20.24 0.16
C PHE A 128 8.21 -20.86 -0.97
N LYS A 129 9.38 -20.29 -1.29
CA LYS A 129 10.30 -20.82 -2.29
C LYS A 129 10.84 -22.19 -1.92
N LEU A 130 11.16 -22.43 -0.65
CA LEU A 130 11.65 -23.73 -0.19
C LEU A 130 10.65 -24.86 -0.47
N LEU A 131 9.35 -24.62 -0.26
CA LEU A 131 8.29 -25.60 -0.58
C LEU A 131 8.25 -25.97 -2.08
N THR A 132 8.72 -25.07 -2.96
CA THR A 132 8.80 -25.35 -4.40
C THR A 132 10.01 -26.20 -4.79
N VAL A 133 11.08 -26.18 -3.97
CA VAL A 133 12.34 -26.91 -4.21
C VAL A 133 12.29 -28.31 -3.62
N GLU A 134 11.79 -28.48 -2.39
CA GLU A 134 11.76 -29.78 -1.70
C GLU A 134 11.04 -30.86 -2.53
N LYS A 135 9.91 -30.51 -3.18
CA LYS A 135 9.16 -31.47 -4.01
C LYS A 135 9.83 -31.80 -5.35
N ILE A 136 10.66 -30.91 -5.92
CA ILE A 136 11.39 -31.24 -7.16
C ILE A 136 12.38 -32.39 -6.89
N MET A 137 13.00 -32.39 -5.71
CA MET A 137 13.91 -33.47 -5.33
C MET A 137 13.18 -34.80 -5.09
N ASP A 138 11.96 -34.76 -4.54
CA ASP A 138 11.14 -35.96 -4.32
C ASP A 138 10.57 -36.56 -5.63
N GLU A 139 10.36 -35.74 -6.67
CA GLU A 139 9.83 -36.18 -7.98
C GLU A 139 10.92 -36.76 -8.91
N ASP A 140 12.18 -36.35 -8.77
CA ASP A 140 13.30 -36.81 -9.60
C ASP A 140 13.94 -38.14 -9.13
N GLU A 141 13.61 -38.63 -7.94
CA GLU A 141 14.10 -39.91 -7.38
C GLU A 141 13.11 -41.09 -7.55
N GLY A 142 11.99 -40.90 -8.27
CA GLY A 142 10.90 -41.87 -8.46
C GLY A 142 10.92 -42.68 -9.75
#